data_AF-B1TCL1-F1
#
_entry.id   AF-B1TCL1-F1
#
_cell.length_a   1.000
_cell.length_b   1.000
_cell.length_c   1.000
_cell.angle_alpha   90.00
_cell.angle_beta   90.00
_cell.angle_gamma   90.00
#
_symmetry.space_group_name_H-M   'P 1'
#
loop_
_entity.id
_entity.type
_entity.pdbx_description
1 polymer ?
#
loop_
_entity_poly.entity_id
_entity_poly.type
_entity_poly.pdbx_seq_one_letter_code
_entity_poly.pdbx_strand_id
1 'polypeptide(L)'
;MKPSDRLSLATRIAELRALQLSRERATARQLAAASEAACQRERDMASLLEAIAQAGCTGTESVTLSTDLLRNLAGAFDATRDTWLTAAEHACSAAEKVDAHHSIFERQQQRADAADALVAVARRAARRARDKSDDAQLDAWLSTRRRSA
;
A
#
# COMPACT_ATOMS: atom_id res chain seq x y z
N MET A 1 -19.31 31.58 6.62
CA MET A 1 -17.87 31.26 6.48
C MET A 1 -17.35 31.88 5.19
N LYS A 2 -16.25 32.64 5.23
CA LYS A 2 -15.74 33.34 4.05
C LYS A 2 -15.14 32.33 3.05
N PRO A 3 -15.12 32.63 1.73
CA PRO A 3 -14.48 31.77 0.73
C PRO A 3 -13.00 31.49 1.00
N SER A 4 -12.27 32.45 1.59
CA SER A 4 -10.90 32.27 2.08
C SER A 4 -10.77 31.19 3.15
N ASP A 5 -11.69 31.20 4.12
CA ASP A 5 -11.68 30.25 5.25
C ASP A 5 -12.04 28.84 4.75
N ARG A 6 -12.98 28.75 3.79
CA ARG A 6 -13.30 27.51 3.07
C ARG A 6 -12.10 26.94 2.33
N LEU A 7 -11.33 27.80 1.66
CA LEU A 7 -10.11 27.38 0.96
C LEU A 7 -9.04 26.89 1.94
N SER A 8 -8.82 27.61 3.04
CA SER A 8 -7.88 27.20 4.09
C SER A 8 -8.26 25.83 4.67
N LEU A 9 -9.53 25.65 5.04
CA LEU A 9 -10.03 24.38 5.58
C LEU A 9 -9.91 23.24 4.56
N ALA A 10 -10.29 23.45 3.30
CA ALA A 10 -10.18 22.43 2.25
C ALA A 10 -8.73 22.03 2.03
N THR A 11 -7.80 22.99 2.02
CA THR A 11 -6.36 22.74 1.88
C THR A 11 -5.85 21.90 3.05
N ARG A 12 -6.26 22.23 4.28
CA ARG A 12 -5.87 21.46 5.47
C ARG A 12 -6.40 20.03 5.43
N ILE A 13 -7.63 19.82 4.96
CA ILE A 13 -8.20 18.48 4.77
C ILE A 13 -7.37 17.70 3.74
N ALA A 14 -7.04 18.30 2.60
CA ALA A 14 -6.22 17.66 1.56
C ALA A 14 -4.83 17.27 2.07
N GLU A 15 -4.15 18.14 2.81
CA GLU A 15 -2.87 17.83 3.46
C GLU A 15 -2.98 16.60 4.37
N LEU A 16 -4.01 16.54 5.23
CA LEU A 16 -4.21 15.40 6.12
C LEU A 16 -4.48 14.11 5.34
N ARG A 17 -5.27 14.16 4.26
CA ARG A 17 -5.53 12.98 3.42
C ARG A 17 -4.30 12.55 2.64
N ALA A 18 -3.48 13.48 2.15
CA ALA A 18 -2.22 13.18 1.49
C ALA A 18 -1.23 12.47 2.44
N LEU A 19 -1.13 12.93 3.69
CA LEU A 19 -0.32 12.27 4.72
C LEU A 19 -0.83 10.86 5.05
N GLN A 20 -2.15 10.68 5.15
CA GLN A 20 -2.75 9.36 5.35
C GLN A 20 -2.44 8.42 4.18
N LEU A 21 -2.66 8.88 2.94
CA LEU A 21 -2.36 8.11 1.74
C LEU A 21 -0.87 7.73 1.65
N SER A 22 0.03 8.65 2.02
CA SER A 22 1.47 8.36 2.07
C SER A 22 1.82 7.24 3.06
N ARG A 23 1.15 7.20 4.22
CA ARG A 23 1.33 6.13 5.20
C ARG A 23 0.83 4.80 4.64
N GLU A 24 -0.33 4.78 4.02
CA GLU A 24 -0.88 3.56 3.42
C GLU A 24 -0.03 3.05 2.26
N ARG A 25 0.58 3.94 1.45
CA ARG A 25 1.57 3.56 0.42
C ARG A 25 2.79 2.87 1.03
N ALA A 26 3.27 3.35 2.19
CA ALA A 26 4.37 2.71 2.89
C ALA A 26 3.97 1.32 3.42
N THR A 27 2.78 1.21 4.03
CA THR A 27 2.22 -0.08 4.49
C THR A 27 2.08 -1.07 3.33
N ALA A 28 1.51 -0.66 2.20
CA ALA A 28 1.35 -1.51 1.03
C ALA A 28 2.70 -2.06 0.52
N ARG A 29 3.75 -1.24 0.49
CA ARG A 29 5.11 -1.67 0.12
C ARG A 29 5.67 -2.67 1.12
N GLN A 30 5.47 -2.45 2.42
CA GLN A 30 5.91 -3.38 3.45
C GLN A 30 5.22 -4.74 3.34
N LEU A 31 3.90 -4.74 3.10
CA LEU A 31 3.13 -5.98 2.90
C LEU A 31 3.55 -6.72 1.63
N ALA A 32 3.75 -6.01 0.53
CA ALA A 32 4.23 -6.60 -0.72
C ALA A 32 5.62 -7.23 -0.54
N ALA A 33 6.55 -6.53 0.10
CA ALA A 33 7.89 -7.06 0.39
C ALA A 33 7.84 -8.28 1.33
N ALA A 34 6.95 -8.27 2.34
CA ALA A 34 6.76 -9.41 3.23
C ALA A 34 6.18 -10.64 2.50
N SER A 35 5.22 -10.41 1.59
CA SER A 35 4.66 -11.47 0.75
C SER A 35 5.69 -12.05 -0.21
N GLU A 36 6.48 -11.22 -0.89
CA GLU A 36 7.56 -11.67 -1.77
C GLU A 36 8.61 -12.49 -1.00
N ALA A 37 9.04 -12.01 0.17
CA ALA A 37 9.99 -12.74 1.01
C ALA A 37 9.42 -14.08 1.52
N ALA A 38 8.13 -14.14 1.86
CA ALA A 38 7.49 -15.38 2.28
C ALA A 38 7.38 -16.38 1.12
N CYS A 39 6.98 -15.94 -0.07
CA CYS A 39 6.95 -16.75 -1.28
C CYS A 39 8.35 -17.25 -1.65
N GLN A 40 9.39 -16.43 -1.50
CA GLN A 40 10.76 -16.88 -1.78
C GLN A 40 11.20 -17.99 -0.82
N ARG A 41 10.92 -17.83 0.48
CA ARG A 41 11.23 -18.87 1.48
C ARG A 41 10.49 -20.18 1.22
N GLU A 42 9.23 -20.10 0.80
CA GLU A 42 8.46 -21.28 0.41
C GLU A 42 9.14 -22.02 -0.75
N ARG A 43 9.53 -21.31 -1.81
CA ARG A 43 10.26 -21.90 -2.94
C ARG A 43 11.60 -22.50 -2.53
N ASP A 44 12.37 -21.80 -1.70
CA ASP A 44 13.66 -22.28 -1.22
C ASP A 44 13.50 -23.62 -0.47
N MET A 45 12.45 -23.74 0.35
CA MET A 45 12.14 -24.99 1.07
C MET A 45 11.61 -26.08 0.15
N ALA A 46 10.81 -25.73 -0.87
CA ALA A 46 10.36 -26.68 -1.88
C ALA A 46 11.54 -27.26 -2.67
N SER A 47 12.49 -26.41 -3.10
CA SER A 47 13.73 -26.84 -3.77
C SER A 47 14.61 -27.71 -2.88
N LEU A 48 14.70 -27.40 -1.57
CA LEU A 48 15.43 -28.24 -0.63
C LEU A 48 14.77 -29.63 -0.48
N LEU A 49 13.44 -29.67 -0.37
CA LEU A 49 12.69 -30.92 -0.28
C LEU A 49 12.88 -31.78 -1.53
N GLU A 50 12.85 -31.17 -2.71
CA GLU A 50 13.13 -31.84 -3.99
C GLU A 50 14.55 -32.40 -4.03
N ALA A 51 15.55 -31.62 -3.59
CA ALA A 51 16.94 -32.08 -3.55
C ALA A 51 17.13 -33.28 -2.61
N ILE A 52 16.48 -33.29 -1.44
CA ILE A 52 16.50 -34.43 -0.51
C ILE A 52 15.84 -35.66 -1.14
N ALA A 53 14.71 -35.48 -1.82
CA ALA A 53 14.03 -36.58 -2.52
C ALA A 53 14.91 -37.19 -3.62
N GLN A 54 15.54 -36.35 -4.45
CA GLN A 54 16.44 -36.78 -5.52
C GLN A 54 17.69 -37.50 -4.98
N ALA A 55 18.29 -36.99 -3.90
CA ALA A 55 19.40 -37.65 -3.21
C ALA A 55 18.99 -39.01 -2.63
N GLY A 56 17.76 -39.12 -2.12
CA GLY A 56 17.17 -40.37 -1.66
C GLY A 56 17.06 -41.42 -2.77
N CYS A 57 16.54 -41.06 -3.95
CA CYS A 57 16.43 -41.97 -5.09
C CYS A 57 17.79 -42.41 -5.62
N THR A 58 18.70 -41.46 -5.90
CA THR A 58 20.01 -41.76 -6.50
C THR A 58 20.97 -42.49 -5.54
N GLY A 59 20.92 -42.18 -4.24
CA GLY A 59 21.75 -42.82 -3.22
C GLY A 59 21.33 -44.24 -2.88
N THR A 60 20.03 -44.55 -2.99
CA THR A 60 19.50 -45.91 -2.73
C THR A 60 19.65 -46.85 -3.91
N GLU A 61 19.73 -46.32 -5.14
CA GLU A 61 19.92 -47.11 -6.36
C GLU A 61 21.34 -47.66 -6.53
N SER A 62 22.37 -47.06 -5.91
CA SER A 62 23.79 -47.41 -6.14
C SER A 62 24.52 -48.05 -4.96
N VAL A 63 24.01 -47.90 -3.72
CA VAL A 63 24.64 -48.43 -2.50
C VAL A 63 23.55 -48.96 -1.58
N THR A 64 23.74 -50.15 -1.00
CA THR A 64 22.93 -50.63 0.12
C THR A 64 23.19 -49.72 1.34
N LEU A 65 22.40 -48.66 1.46
CA LEU A 65 22.43 -47.77 2.62
C LEU A 65 22.12 -48.58 3.88
N SER A 66 22.82 -48.25 4.97
CA SER A 66 22.50 -48.83 6.27
C SER A 66 21.09 -48.41 6.72
N THR A 67 20.45 -49.21 7.55
CA THR A 67 19.13 -48.92 8.13
C THR A 67 19.10 -47.55 8.83
N ASP A 68 20.22 -47.16 9.47
CA ASP A 68 20.33 -45.86 10.13
C ASP A 68 20.37 -44.69 9.14
N LEU A 69 21.05 -44.85 8.00
CA LEU A 69 21.05 -43.84 6.93
C LEU A 69 19.67 -43.67 6.30
N LEU A 70 18.94 -44.76 6.08
CA LEU A 70 17.55 -44.72 5.60
C LEU A 70 16.63 -44.00 6.59
N ARG A 71 16.78 -44.28 7.90
CA ARG A 71 16.02 -43.60 8.95
C ARG A 71 16.35 -42.11 9.02
N ASN A 72 17.62 -41.74 8.90
CA ASN A 72 18.04 -40.34 8.89
C ASN A 72 17.52 -39.59 7.67
N LEU A 73 17.53 -40.22 6.49
CA LEU A 73 16.96 -39.64 5.27
C LEU A 73 15.45 -39.41 5.41
N ALA A 74 14.70 -40.40 5.92
CA ALA A 74 13.27 -40.26 6.17
C ALA A 74 12.97 -39.13 7.16
N GLY A 75 13.73 -39.06 8.27
CA GLY A 75 13.59 -37.97 9.24
C GLY A 75 13.92 -36.59 8.66
N ALA A 76 14.93 -36.48 7.81
CA ALA A 76 15.27 -35.24 7.13
C ALA A 76 14.18 -34.82 6.14
N PHE A 77 13.59 -35.78 5.41
CA PHE A 77 12.48 -35.52 4.50
C PHE A 77 11.23 -35.04 5.25
N ASP A 78 10.83 -35.73 6.32
CA ASP A 78 9.67 -35.34 7.14
C ASP A 78 9.87 -33.95 7.77
N ALA A 79 11.03 -33.68 8.36
CA ALA A 79 11.34 -32.38 8.94
C ALA A 79 11.31 -31.26 7.89
N THR A 80 11.87 -31.50 6.70
CA THR A 80 11.89 -30.51 5.62
C THR A 80 10.47 -30.27 5.08
N ARG A 81 9.67 -31.33 4.92
CA ARG A 81 8.26 -31.21 4.52
C ARG A 81 7.47 -30.36 5.50
N ASP A 82 7.63 -30.58 6.80
CA ASP A 82 6.91 -29.82 7.83
C ASP A 82 7.33 -28.34 7.83
N THR A 83 8.62 -28.04 7.61
CA THR A 83 9.09 -26.66 7.44
C THR A 83 8.56 -26.01 6.17
N TRP A 84 8.46 -26.74 5.07
CA TRP A 84 7.87 -26.26 3.82
C TRP A 84 6.38 -25.94 3.99
N LEU A 85 5.61 -26.82 4.65
CA LEU A 85 4.19 -26.58 4.94
C LEU A 85 4.00 -25.29 5.75
N THR A 86 4.82 -25.09 6.78
CA THR A 86 4.78 -23.85 7.58
C THR A 86 5.13 -22.62 6.73
N ALA A 87 6.13 -22.73 5.84
CA ALA A 87 6.51 -21.65 4.93
C ALA A 87 5.38 -21.32 3.93
N ALA A 88 4.69 -22.34 3.41
CA ALA A 88 3.56 -22.19 2.51
C ALA A 88 2.36 -21.50 3.21
N GLU A 89 2.03 -21.90 4.44
CA GLU A 89 1.00 -21.24 5.25
C GLU A 89 1.34 -19.76 5.49
N HIS A 90 2.61 -19.47 5.79
CA HIS A 90 3.08 -18.10 5.95
C HIS A 90 2.97 -17.28 4.66
N ALA A 91 3.30 -17.87 3.51
CA ALA A 91 3.17 -17.23 2.20
C ALA A 91 1.69 -16.92 1.87
N CYS A 92 0.80 -17.87 2.10
CA CYS A 92 -0.65 -17.68 1.96
C CYS A 92 -1.17 -16.56 2.87
N SER A 93 -0.82 -16.60 4.16
CA SER A 93 -1.22 -15.57 5.12
C SER A 93 -0.68 -14.18 4.75
N ALA A 94 0.54 -14.10 4.19
CA ALA A 94 1.10 -12.84 3.73
C ALA A 94 0.36 -12.29 2.50
N ALA A 95 -0.03 -13.15 1.55
CA ALA A 95 -0.85 -12.77 0.40
C ALA A 95 -2.24 -12.28 0.84
N GLU A 96 -2.91 -12.97 1.75
CA GLU A 96 -4.21 -12.55 2.30
C GLU A 96 -4.14 -11.17 2.96
N LYS A 97 -3.03 -10.84 3.64
CA LYS A 97 -2.83 -9.51 4.23
C LYS A 97 -2.69 -8.42 3.16
N VAL A 98 -2.03 -8.71 2.04
CA VAL A 98 -1.95 -7.79 0.89
C VAL A 98 -3.35 -7.55 0.32
N ASP A 99 -4.11 -8.61 0.08
CA ASP A 99 -5.47 -8.53 -0.47
C ASP A 99 -6.42 -7.77 0.46
N ALA A 100 -6.35 -8.04 1.77
CA ALA A 100 -7.14 -7.34 2.77
C ALA A 100 -6.80 -5.84 2.82
N HIS A 101 -5.51 -5.49 2.66
CA HIS A 101 -5.05 -4.10 2.65
C HIS A 101 -5.46 -3.34 1.39
N HIS A 102 -5.65 -4.02 0.26
CA HIS A 102 -6.04 -3.41 -1.01
C HIS A 102 -7.28 -2.51 -0.87
N SER A 103 -8.34 -3.03 -0.24
CA SER A 103 -9.59 -2.28 0.00
C SER A 103 -9.41 -1.05 0.91
N ILE A 104 -8.44 -1.08 1.82
CA ILE A 104 -8.11 0.05 2.69
C ILE A 104 -7.38 1.11 1.87
N PHE A 105 -6.40 0.68 1.09
CA PHE A 105 -5.62 1.54 0.22
C PHE A 105 -6.50 2.30 -0.79
N GLU A 106 -7.39 1.60 -1.50
CA GLU A 106 -8.32 2.19 -2.46
C GLU A 106 -9.21 3.26 -1.83
N ARG A 107 -9.79 2.97 -0.65
CA ARG A 107 -10.63 3.95 0.07
C ARG A 107 -9.85 5.20 0.44
N GLN A 108 -8.57 5.08 0.77
CA GLN A 108 -7.73 6.22 1.15
C GLN A 108 -7.30 7.03 -0.07
N GLN A 109 -7.07 6.37 -1.21
CA GLN A 109 -6.86 7.04 -2.49
C GLN A 109 -8.10 7.85 -2.88
N GLN A 110 -9.30 7.24 -2.85
CA GLN A 110 -10.56 7.94 -3.14
C GLN A 110 -10.79 9.15 -2.24
N ARG A 111 -10.44 9.06 -0.94
CA ARG A 111 -10.54 10.18 0.01
C ARG A 111 -9.56 11.31 -0.30
N ALA A 112 -8.36 10.99 -0.75
CA ALA A 112 -7.39 11.99 -1.18
C ALA A 112 -7.88 12.70 -2.45
N ASP A 113 -8.34 11.95 -3.44
CA ASP A 113 -8.87 12.51 -4.69
C ASP A 113 -10.09 13.43 -4.44
N ALA A 114 -10.99 13.01 -3.55
CA ALA A 114 -12.12 13.83 -3.14
C ALA A 114 -11.68 15.12 -2.42
N ALA A 115 -10.64 15.06 -1.59
CA ALA A 115 -10.10 16.24 -0.92
C ALA A 115 -9.45 17.23 -1.90
N ASP A 116 -8.74 16.73 -2.91
CA ASP A 116 -8.17 17.56 -3.98
C ASP A 116 -9.26 18.23 -4.81
N ALA A 117 -10.35 17.51 -5.11
CA ALA A 117 -11.52 18.08 -5.76
C ALA A 117 -12.16 19.20 -4.91
N LEU A 118 -12.28 19.01 -3.59
CA LEU A 118 -12.77 20.05 -2.67
C LEU A 118 -11.88 21.31 -2.70
N VAL A 119 -10.55 21.14 -2.71
CA VAL A 119 -9.61 22.25 -2.85
C VAL A 119 -9.81 22.99 -4.17
N ALA A 120 -9.96 22.27 -5.28
CA ALA A 120 -10.19 22.89 -6.59
C ALA A 120 -11.48 23.74 -6.60
N VAL A 121 -12.57 23.23 -6.01
CA VAL A 121 -13.83 23.97 -5.87
C VAL A 121 -13.64 25.21 -4.99
N ALA A 122 -12.99 25.06 -3.83
CA ALA A 122 -12.76 26.16 -2.90
C ALA A 122 -11.87 27.26 -3.52
N ARG A 123 -10.86 26.88 -4.30
CA ARG A 123 -9.99 27.82 -5.05
C ARG A 123 -10.80 28.64 -6.04
N ARG A 124 -11.67 28.00 -6.82
CA ARG A 124 -12.55 28.71 -7.78
C ARG A 124 -13.49 29.68 -7.06
N ALA A 125 -14.08 29.26 -5.94
CA ALA A 125 -14.96 30.11 -5.16
C ALA A 125 -14.22 31.32 -4.54
N ALA A 126 -13.01 31.10 -4.02
CA ALA A 126 -12.18 32.17 -3.46
C ALA A 126 -11.75 33.19 -4.51
N ARG A 127 -11.37 32.73 -5.71
CA ARG A 127 -11.05 33.61 -6.86
C ARG A 127 -12.24 34.48 -7.24
N ARG A 128 -13.40 33.85 -7.49
CA ARG A 128 -14.63 34.59 -7.83
C ARG A 128 -15.03 35.61 -6.76
N ALA A 129 -14.81 35.31 -5.49
CA ALA A 129 -15.12 36.23 -4.40
C ALA A 129 -14.16 37.43 -4.37
N ARG A 130 -12.88 37.21 -4.70
CA ARG A 130 -11.89 38.27 -4.86
C ARG A 130 -12.24 39.15 -6.05
N ASP A 131 -12.48 38.56 -7.22
CA ASP A 131 -12.81 39.30 -8.44
C ASP A 131 -14.02 40.22 -8.22
N LYS A 132 -15.09 39.70 -7.59
CA LYS A 132 -16.27 40.50 -7.22
C LYS A 132 -15.97 41.62 -6.22
N SER A 133 -15.04 41.39 -5.28
CA SER A 133 -14.63 42.42 -4.32
C SER A 133 -13.84 43.52 -5.01
N ASP A 134 -12.95 43.16 -5.93
CA ASP A 134 -12.13 44.08 -6.70
C ASP A 134 -13.02 44.93 -7.62
N ASP A 135 -14.00 44.32 -8.30
CA ASP A 135 -15.01 45.01 -9.12
C ASP A 135 -15.84 46.00 -8.28
N ALA A 136 -16.34 45.58 -7.12
CA ALA A 136 -17.13 46.44 -6.23
C ALA A 136 -16.32 47.63 -5.69
N GLN A 137 -15.01 47.45 -5.44
CA GLN A 137 -14.13 48.53 -5.03
C GLN A 137 -13.88 49.53 -6.17
N LEU A 138 -13.69 49.04 -7.39
CA LEU A 138 -13.53 49.89 -8.58
C LEU A 138 -14.79 50.74 -8.81
N ASP A 139 -15.97 50.13 -8.75
CA ASP A 139 -17.25 50.82 -8.93
C ASP A 139 -17.49 51.87 -7.84
N ALA A 140 -17.17 51.55 -6.58
CA ALA A 140 -17.27 52.49 -5.47
C ALA A 140 -16.33 53.69 -5.67
N TRP A 141 -15.09 53.44 -6.11
CA TRP A 141 -14.11 54.49 -6.40
C TRP A 141 -14.57 55.39 -7.56
N LEU A 142 -15.01 54.81 -8.68
CA LEU A 142 -15.54 55.54 -9.83
C LEU A 142 -16.76 56.40 -9.46
N SER A 143 -17.68 55.84 -8.67
CA SER A 143 -18.88 56.53 -8.18
C SER A 143 -18.55 57.69 -7.23
N THR A 144 -17.47 57.56 -6.47
CA THR A 144 -16.97 58.64 -5.60
C THR A 144 -16.36 59.75 -6.45
N ARG A 145 -15.51 59.40 -7.42
CA ARG A 145 -14.88 60.35 -8.32
C ARG A 145 -15.89 61.16 -9.16
N ARG A 146 -16.97 60.53 -9.64
CA ARG A 146 -18.05 61.23 -10.36
C ARG A 146 -18.87 62.18 -9.48
N ARG A 147 -18.94 61.96 -8.17
CA ARG A 147 -19.67 62.84 -7.24
C ARG A 147 -18.84 64.03 -6.77
N SER A 148 -17.52 63.94 -6.90
CA SER A 148 -16.57 65.00 -6.54
C SER A 148 -16.13 65.86 -7.72
N ALA A 149 -16.65 65.58 -8.92
CA ALA A 149 -16.45 66.35 -10.15
C ALA A 149 -17.72 67.13 -10.47
#